data_AF-A0A2V7KQE0-F1
#
_entry.id   AF-A0A2V7KQE0-F1
#
_cell.length_a   1.000
_cell.length_b   1.000
_cell.length_c   1.000
_cell.angle_alpha   90.00
_cell.angle_beta   90.00
_cell.angle_gamma   90.00
#
_symmetry.space_group_name_H-M   'P 1'
#
loop_
_entity.id
_entity.type
_entity.pdbx_description
1 polymer ?
#
loop_
_entity_poly.entity_id
_entity_poly.type
_entity_poly.pdbx_seq_one_letter_code
_entity_poly.pdbx_strand_id
1 'polypeptide(L)'
;MNGCLKGVFKLGCAVIVIGALALAWWFRAPLMATVAHWFGRSTALPSVADTAVGAPTPSATASGQKKVGGLRTGSGPDSVVLTPNEMASLIGGGMDWNVRKMYDSLRVELQEDKLILYARLDTRALPPGTLGPFAGMFGAHEPLRMAGTVSIGRPGTAYYDITEMSLRGIEIPGPFVKQLTKQMAGSTPNGALPVKVDPAVTDVKVHTTGVVLYKRARRSP
;
A
#
# COMPACT_ATOMS: atom_id res chain seq x y z
N MET A 1 -21.46 -57.18 -11.17
CA MET A 1 -20.46 -56.64 -12.11
C MET A 1 -20.51 -55.10 -12.08
N ASN A 2 -19.79 -54.41 -11.18
CA ASN A 2 -19.84 -52.93 -11.04
C ASN A 2 -18.47 -52.28 -10.70
N GLY A 3 -17.36 -53.03 -10.82
CA GLY A 3 -16.03 -52.58 -10.37
C GLY A 3 -15.17 -51.90 -11.44
N CYS A 4 -15.17 -52.39 -12.68
CA CYS A 4 -14.27 -51.90 -13.74
C CYS A 4 -14.70 -50.54 -14.33
N LEU A 5 -16.00 -50.28 -14.50
CA LEU A 5 -16.47 -49.02 -15.12
C LEU A 5 -16.18 -47.79 -14.25
N LYS A 6 -16.26 -47.93 -12.92
CA LYS A 6 -15.94 -46.87 -11.95
C LYS A 6 -14.44 -46.54 -11.91
N GLY A 7 -13.59 -47.55 -12.16
CA GLY A 7 -12.13 -47.39 -12.24
C GLY A 7 -11.72 -46.58 -13.47
N VAL A 8 -12.26 -46.91 -14.65
CA VAL A 8 -11.97 -46.20 -15.90
C VAL A 8 -12.47 -44.75 -15.86
N PHE A 9 -13.63 -44.49 -15.24
CA PHE A 9 -14.14 -43.13 -15.08
C PHE A 9 -13.28 -42.29 -14.13
N LYS A 10 -12.78 -42.89 -13.04
CA LYS A 10 -11.85 -42.21 -12.12
C LYS A 10 -10.49 -41.94 -12.77
N LEU A 11 -9.99 -42.89 -13.56
CA LEU A 11 -8.71 -42.76 -14.26
C LEU A 11 -8.79 -41.73 -15.39
N GLY A 12 -9.89 -41.71 -16.14
CA GLY A 12 -10.17 -40.67 -17.14
C GLY A 12 -10.29 -39.28 -16.51
N CYS A 13 -11.00 -39.15 -15.38
CA CYS A 13 -11.09 -37.89 -14.65
C CYS A 13 -9.72 -37.43 -14.12
N ALA A 14 -8.90 -38.34 -13.59
CA ALA A 14 -7.54 -38.03 -13.16
C ALA A 14 -6.65 -37.53 -14.31
N VAL A 15 -6.72 -38.17 -15.49
CA VAL A 15 -5.96 -37.73 -16.68
C VAL A 15 -6.44 -36.36 -17.16
N ILE A 16 -7.74 -36.08 -17.13
CA ILE A 16 -8.29 -34.76 -17.47
C ILE A 16 -7.80 -33.70 -16.48
N VAL A 17 -7.82 -33.98 -15.17
CA VAL A 17 -7.34 -33.04 -14.14
C VAL A 17 -5.84 -32.78 -14.30
N ILE A 18 -5.03 -33.83 -14.50
CA ILE A 18 -3.59 -33.69 -14.72
C ILE A 18 -3.30 -32.94 -16.02
N GLY A 19 -4.04 -33.23 -17.10
CA GLY A 19 -3.94 -32.52 -18.36
C GLY A 19 -4.32 -31.05 -18.22
N ALA A 20 -5.39 -30.73 -17.48
CA ALA A 20 -5.81 -29.37 -17.19
C ALA A 20 -4.78 -28.63 -16.35
N LEU A 21 -4.17 -29.28 -15.35
CA LEU A 21 -3.08 -28.69 -14.55
C LEU A 21 -1.81 -28.47 -15.39
N ALA A 22 -1.46 -29.40 -16.26
CA ALA A 22 -0.33 -29.27 -17.18
C ALA A 22 -0.55 -28.16 -18.21
N LEU A 23 -1.76 -28.04 -18.75
CA LEU A 23 -2.15 -26.94 -19.63
C LEU A 23 -2.20 -25.61 -18.90
N ALA A 24 -2.72 -25.55 -17.67
CA ALA A 24 -2.68 -24.36 -16.83
C ALA A 24 -1.26 -23.94 -16.50
N TRP A 25 -0.34 -24.89 -16.32
CA TRP A 25 1.08 -24.62 -16.12
C TRP A 25 1.77 -24.14 -17.40
N TRP A 26 1.49 -24.77 -18.54
CA TRP A 26 2.08 -24.44 -19.84
C TRP A 26 1.59 -23.09 -20.38
N PHE A 27 0.28 -22.82 -20.24
CA PHE A 27 -0.37 -21.57 -20.65
C PHE A 27 -0.54 -20.60 -19.47
N ARG A 28 0.24 -20.76 -18.40
CA ARG A 28 0.13 -19.92 -17.19
C ARG A 28 0.18 -18.42 -17.48
N ALA A 29 1.01 -17.97 -18.41
CA ALA A 29 1.14 -16.56 -18.75
C ALA A 29 -0.10 -15.99 -19.48
N PRO A 30 -0.58 -16.57 -20.60
CA PRO A 30 -1.77 -16.07 -21.29
C PRO A 30 -3.09 -16.27 -20.53
N LEU A 31 -3.25 -17.37 -19.77
CA LEU A 31 -4.44 -17.58 -18.94
C LEU A 31 -4.54 -16.53 -17.85
N MET A 32 -3.44 -16.26 -17.16
CA MET A 32 -3.42 -15.29 -16.07
C MET A 32 -3.60 -13.85 -16.55
N ALA A 33 -3.09 -13.49 -17.73
CA ALA A 33 -3.36 -12.19 -18.36
C ALA A 33 -4.86 -11.99 -18.69
N THR A 34 -5.52 -13.06 -19.14
CA THR A 34 -6.95 -13.07 -19.47
C THR A 34 -7.82 -13.00 -18.20
N VAL A 35 -7.47 -13.75 -17.16
CA VAL A 35 -8.12 -13.70 -15.84
C VAL A 35 -7.94 -12.32 -15.20
N ALA A 36 -6.74 -11.73 -15.24
CA ALA A 36 -6.48 -10.39 -14.71
C ALA A 36 -7.28 -9.30 -15.44
N HIS A 37 -7.57 -9.48 -16.74
CA HIS A 37 -8.46 -8.56 -17.47
C HIS A 37 -9.92 -8.70 -17.04
N TRP A 38 -10.37 -9.91 -16.70
CA TRP A 38 -11.76 -10.17 -16.29
C TRP A 38 -12.04 -9.82 -14.81
N PHE A 39 -11.04 -9.96 -13.94
CA PHE A 39 -11.16 -9.66 -12.50
C PHE A 39 -10.65 -8.27 -12.09
N GLY A 40 -9.97 -7.52 -12.97
CA GLY A 40 -9.50 -6.17 -12.67
C GLY A 40 -10.63 -5.14 -12.70
N ARG A 41 -11.12 -4.72 -11.51
CA ARG A 41 -12.01 -3.55 -11.39
C ARG A 41 -11.25 -2.24 -11.67
N SER A 42 -11.98 -1.23 -12.15
CA SER A 42 -11.52 0.04 -12.72
C SER A 42 -10.17 0.58 -12.22
N THR A 43 -9.32 0.87 -13.20
CA THR A 43 -7.92 1.36 -13.13
C THR A 43 -7.77 2.83 -12.73
N ALA A 44 -8.83 3.48 -12.26
CA ALA A 44 -8.81 4.91 -11.95
C ALA A 44 -8.48 5.12 -10.47
N LEU A 45 -7.47 5.94 -10.20
CA LEU A 45 -7.23 6.45 -8.84
C LEU A 45 -8.47 7.24 -8.38
N PRO A 46 -8.86 7.13 -7.10
CA PRO A 46 -9.99 7.89 -6.55
C PRO A 46 -9.77 9.39 -6.76
N SER A 47 -10.80 10.08 -7.21
CA SER A 47 -10.71 11.50 -7.60
C SER A 47 -10.23 12.38 -6.44
N VAL A 48 -9.39 13.37 -6.73
CA VAL A 48 -8.94 14.38 -5.75
C VAL A 48 -10.08 15.35 -5.37
N ALA A 49 -11.25 15.22 -6.01
CA ALA A 49 -12.43 16.01 -5.69
C ALA A 49 -13.11 15.57 -4.38
N ASP A 50 -12.82 14.36 -3.88
CA ASP A 50 -13.29 13.93 -2.56
C ASP A 50 -12.45 14.58 -1.47
N THR A 51 -13.09 15.28 -0.53
CA THR A 51 -12.42 16.08 0.51
C THR A 51 -11.50 15.28 1.43
N ALA A 52 -11.60 13.95 1.43
CA ALA A 52 -10.74 13.04 2.18
C ALA A 52 -9.47 12.62 1.40
N VAL A 53 -9.39 12.89 0.09
CA VAL A 53 -8.29 12.49 -0.80
C VAL A 53 -7.40 13.69 -1.12
N GLY A 54 -6.11 13.56 -0.82
CA GLY A 54 -5.09 14.56 -1.10
C GLY A 54 -4.00 14.08 -2.05
N ALA A 55 -3.37 15.04 -2.72
CA ALA A 55 -2.21 14.81 -3.58
C ALA A 55 -1.05 15.74 -3.19
N PRO A 56 0.21 15.32 -3.38
CA PRO A 56 1.36 16.18 -3.13
C PRO A 56 1.31 17.42 -4.05
N THR A 57 1.30 18.61 -3.46
CA THR A 57 1.40 19.88 -4.21
C THR A 57 2.50 20.76 -3.60
N PRO A 58 3.17 21.63 -4.38
CA PRO A 58 4.22 22.49 -3.86
C PRO A 58 3.75 23.39 -2.70
N SER A 59 2.54 23.93 -2.80
CA SER A 59 1.93 24.76 -1.75
C SER A 59 1.62 23.96 -0.48
N ALA A 60 1.10 22.73 -0.61
CA ALA A 60 0.86 21.84 0.53
C ALA A 60 2.15 21.37 1.20
N THR A 61 3.24 21.20 0.43
CA THR A 61 4.55 20.89 1.00
C THR A 61 5.06 22.03 1.86
N ALA A 62 5.03 23.26 1.35
CA ALA A 62 5.47 24.44 2.09
C ALA A 62 4.61 24.69 3.35
N SER A 63 3.28 24.57 3.22
CA SER A 63 2.34 24.70 4.35
C SER A 63 2.55 23.62 5.40
N GLY A 64 2.63 22.34 4.99
CA GLY A 64 2.86 21.21 5.88
C GLY A 64 4.19 21.32 6.64
N GLN A 65 5.28 21.66 5.94
CA GLN A 65 6.59 21.87 6.56
C GLN A 65 6.57 23.03 7.56
N LYS A 66 5.86 24.13 7.27
CA LYS A 66 5.72 25.26 8.19
C LYS A 66 4.95 24.87 9.44
N LYS A 67 3.83 24.13 9.30
CA LYS A 67 3.04 23.64 10.44
C LYS A 67 3.86 22.70 11.33
N VAL A 68 4.52 21.71 10.74
CA VAL A 68 5.37 20.76 11.46
C VAL A 68 6.56 21.48 12.11
N GLY A 69 7.21 22.41 11.40
CA GLY A 69 8.28 23.23 11.97
C GLY A 69 7.82 24.10 13.14
N GLY A 70 6.55 24.51 13.15
CA GLY A 70 5.90 25.18 14.29
C GLY A 70 5.84 24.32 15.55
N LEU A 71 5.69 23.00 15.45
CA LEU A 71 5.74 22.11 16.62
C LEU A 71 7.11 22.12 17.31
N ARG A 72 8.18 22.36 16.53
CA ARG A 72 9.57 22.32 17.00
C ARG A 72 9.93 23.49 17.91
N THR A 73 9.22 24.61 17.81
CA THR A 73 9.53 25.80 18.63
C THR A 73 9.00 25.62 20.06
N GLY A 74 9.73 26.14 21.05
CA GLY A 74 9.33 26.07 22.45
C GLY A 74 7.98 26.74 22.72
N SER A 75 7.71 27.85 22.05
CA SER A 75 6.45 28.61 22.07
C SER A 75 5.41 28.16 21.03
N GLY A 76 5.70 27.08 20.28
CA GLY A 76 4.83 26.54 19.26
C GLY A 76 3.62 25.81 19.83
N PRO A 77 2.59 25.56 19.00
CA PRO A 77 1.38 24.86 19.43
C PRO A 77 1.68 23.42 19.86
N ASP A 78 0.87 22.88 20.78
CA ASP A 78 1.00 21.49 21.25
C ASP A 78 0.53 20.46 20.22
N SER A 79 -0.24 20.89 19.21
CA SER A 79 -0.68 20.06 18.09
C SER A 79 -0.87 20.87 16.82
N VAL A 80 -0.75 20.22 15.66
CA VAL A 80 -1.08 20.81 14.36
C VAL A 80 -1.95 19.85 13.56
N VAL A 81 -2.87 20.43 12.79
CA VAL A 81 -3.75 19.67 11.89
C VAL A 81 -3.25 19.82 10.47
N LEU A 82 -3.01 18.67 9.84
CA LEU A 82 -2.62 18.54 8.45
C LEU A 82 -3.82 18.10 7.61
N THR A 83 -4.02 18.78 6.50
CA THR A 83 -4.98 18.38 5.46
C THR A 83 -4.48 17.13 4.71
N PRO A 84 -5.36 16.41 4.00
CA PRO A 84 -4.94 15.30 3.15
C PRO A 84 -3.81 15.66 2.17
N ASN A 85 -3.86 16.85 1.57
CA ASN A 85 -2.82 17.34 0.65
C ASN A 85 -1.47 17.54 1.36
N GLU A 86 -1.48 18.14 2.56
CA GLU A 86 -0.26 18.35 3.36
C GLU A 86 0.32 17.00 3.81
N MET A 87 -0.53 16.06 4.21
CA MET A 87 -0.10 14.71 4.57
C MET A 87 0.53 13.97 3.38
N ALA A 88 -0.10 14.03 2.20
CA ALA A 88 0.44 13.46 0.97
C ALA A 88 1.81 14.06 0.61
N SER A 89 1.94 15.39 0.74
CA SER A 89 3.21 16.09 0.54
C SER A 89 4.29 15.67 1.54
N LEU A 90 3.96 15.46 2.82
CA LEU A 90 4.93 15.01 3.82
C LEU A 90 5.39 13.57 3.55
N ILE A 91 4.48 12.66 3.22
CA ILE A 91 4.83 11.27 2.85
C ILE A 91 5.72 11.28 1.60
N GLY A 92 5.32 12.01 0.55
CA GLY A 92 6.10 12.10 -0.68
C GLY A 92 7.47 12.77 -0.49
N GLY A 93 7.58 13.73 0.42
CA GLY A 93 8.83 14.43 0.75
C GLY A 93 9.76 13.65 1.68
N GLY A 94 9.23 12.78 2.54
CA GLY A 94 10.00 11.92 3.44
C GLY A 94 10.52 10.63 2.81
N MET A 95 10.03 10.30 1.61
CA MET A 95 10.40 9.09 0.88
C MET A 95 11.73 9.24 0.14
N ASP A 96 12.57 8.20 0.19
CA ASP A 96 13.85 8.20 -0.53
C ASP A 96 13.65 8.37 -2.04
N TRP A 97 14.60 9.03 -2.71
CA TRP A 97 14.54 9.31 -4.15
C TRP A 97 14.37 8.05 -5.01
N ASN A 98 14.99 6.93 -4.62
CA ASN A 98 14.84 5.67 -5.34
C ASN A 98 13.44 5.09 -5.21
N VAL A 99 12.82 5.25 -4.03
CA VAL A 99 11.45 4.82 -3.78
C VAL A 99 10.46 5.74 -4.49
N ARG A 100 10.73 7.06 -4.52
CA ARG A 100 9.92 8.04 -5.25
C ARG A 100 9.85 7.77 -6.75
N LYS A 101 10.92 7.27 -7.36
CA LYS A 101 10.92 6.87 -8.79
C LYS A 101 10.02 5.67 -9.09
N MET A 102 9.74 4.81 -8.11
CA MET A 102 8.84 3.67 -8.30
C MET A 102 7.36 4.07 -8.30
N TYR A 103 7.04 5.27 -7.81
CA TYR A 103 5.67 5.77 -7.69
C TYR A 103 5.45 6.98 -8.59
N ASP A 104 4.73 6.79 -9.69
CA ASP A 104 4.45 7.84 -10.69
C ASP A 104 3.49 8.91 -10.13
N SER A 105 2.47 8.47 -9.41
CA SER A 105 1.51 9.35 -8.73
C SER A 105 1.21 8.83 -7.34
N LEU A 106 1.09 9.73 -6.36
CA LEU A 106 0.75 9.41 -4.97
C LEU A 106 -0.51 10.19 -4.59
N ARG A 107 -1.50 9.49 -4.03
CA ARG A 107 -2.68 10.07 -3.40
C ARG A 107 -2.84 9.46 -2.01
N VAL A 108 -3.30 10.27 -1.07
CA VAL A 108 -3.58 9.83 0.30
C VAL A 108 -5.05 10.06 0.56
N GLU A 109 -5.77 9.03 0.96
CA GLU A 109 -7.10 9.13 1.52
C GLU A 109 -7.01 8.93 3.03
N LEU A 110 -7.69 9.80 3.78
CA LEU A 110 -7.78 9.70 5.22
C LEU A 110 -9.12 9.08 5.62
N GLN A 111 -9.08 8.07 6.46
CA GLN A 111 -10.23 7.44 7.10
C GLN A 111 -9.99 7.43 8.61
N GLU A 112 -11.04 7.30 9.43
CA GLU A 112 -10.87 7.26 10.88
C GLU A 112 -9.89 6.14 11.31
N ASP A 113 -8.81 6.55 11.99
CA ASP A 113 -7.69 5.72 12.43
C ASP A 113 -6.94 4.94 11.32
N LYS A 114 -7.29 5.16 10.04
CA LYS A 114 -6.68 4.49 8.89
C LYS A 114 -6.18 5.50 7.86
N LEU A 115 -4.95 5.28 7.40
CA LEU A 115 -4.39 5.98 6.24
C LEU A 115 -4.43 5.03 5.05
N ILE A 116 -4.98 5.50 3.92
CA ILE A 116 -5.00 4.74 2.68
C ILE A 116 -4.14 5.47 1.66
N LEU A 117 -3.08 4.81 1.21
CA LEU A 117 -2.19 5.28 0.16
C LEU A 117 -2.63 4.68 -1.17
N TYR A 118 -2.88 5.52 -2.17
CA TYR A 118 -2.99 5.10 -3.56
C TYR A 118 -1.76 5.56 -4.31
N ALA A 119 -1.14 4.66 -5.06
CA ALA A 119 -0.03 5.00 -5.92
C ALA A 119 -0.10 4.27 -7.25
N ARG A 120 0.54 4.81 -8.29
CA ARG A 120 0.85 4.05 -9.50
C ARG A 120 2.26 3.52 -9.39
N LEU A 121 2.38 2.20 -9.29
CA LEU A 121 3.64 1.49 -9.13
C LEU A 121 4.21 1.14 -10.51
N ASP A 122 5.45 1.53 -10.80
CA ASP A 122 6.19 0.97 -11.94
C ASP A 122 6.70 -0.43 -11.55
N THR A 123 6.07 -1.45 -12.12
CA THR A 123 6.37 -2.85 -11.81
C THR A 123 7.74 -3.28 -12.34
N ARG A 124 8.32 -2.55 -13.30
CA ARG A 124 9.66 -2.80 -13.86
C ARG A 124 10.78 -2.31 -12.95
N ALA A 125 10.47 -1.35 -12.07
CA ALA A 125 11.41 -0.83 -11.09
C ALA A 125 11.50 -1.73 -9.83
N LEU A 126 10.60 -2.72 -9.69
CA LEU A 126 10.65 -3.69 -8.62
C LEU A 126 11.83 -4.67 -8.80
N PRO A 127 12.46 -5.13 -7.71
CA PRO A 127 13.47 -6.17 -7.78
C PRO A 127 12.95 -7.44 -8.50
N PRO A 128 13.81 -8.14 -9.24
CA PRO A 128 13.41 -9.38 -9.89
C PRO A 128 12.98 -10.41 -8.84
N GLY A 129 11.78 -10.98 -9.02
CA GLY A 129 11.20 -11.99 -8.12
C GLY A 129 10.22 -11.47 -7.07
N THR A 130 10.05 -10.16 -6.88
CA THR A 130 9.10 -9.60 -5.88
C THR A 130 7.65 -9.94 -6.21
N LEU A 131 7.28 -9.91 -7.51
CA LEU A 131 5.97 -10.33 -8.00
C LEU A 131 5.89 -11.85 -8.26
N GLY A 132 7.00 -12.57 -8.11
CA GLY A 132 7.10 -14.01 -8.29
C GLY A 132 6.52 -14.51 -9.62
N PRO A 133 5.80 -15.64 -9.64
CA PRO A 133 5.22 -16.21 -10.87
C PRO A 133 4.12 -15.34 -11.48
N PHE A 134 3.66 -14.31 -10.77
CA PHE A 134 2.60 -13.41 -11.20
C PHE A 134 3.12 -12.15 -11.92
N ALA A 135 4.44 -11.99 -12.07
CA ALA A 135 5.03 -10.82 -12.75
C ALA A 135 4.44 -10.57 -14.15
N GLY A 136 4.09 -11.63 -14.89
CA GLY A 136 3.49 -11.53 -16.22
C GLY A 136 2.01 -11.12 -16.25
N MET A 137 1.33 -11.03 -15.10
CA MET A 137 -0.07 -10.58 -15.02
C MET A 137 -0.21 -9.06 -14.94
N PHE A 138 0.86 -8.40 -14.52
CA PHE A 138 0.89 -6.98 -14.22
C PHE A 138 1.53 -6.21 -15.37
N GLY A 139 0.91 -5.11 -15.79
CA GLY A 139 1.46 -4.17 -16.76
C GLY A 139 2.61 -3.35 -16.16
N ALA A 140 3.24 -2.53 -17.01
CA ALA A 140 4.36 -1.68 -16.60
C ALA A 140 4.00 -0.69 -15.48
N HIS A 141 2.75 -0.21 -15.42
CA HIS A 141 2.26 0.70 -14.39
C HIS A 141 0.94 0.19 -13.83
N GLU A 142 0.90 -0.15 -12.55
CA GLU A 142 -0.29 -0.71 -11.91
C GLU A 142 -0.75 0.15 -10.73
N PRO A 143 -2.08 0.35 -10.55
CA PRO A 143 -2.58 1.08 -9.40
C PRO A 143 -2.47 0.18 -8.15
N LEU A 144 -1.68 0.65 -7.20
CA LEU A 144 -1.49 0.06 -5.88
C LEU A 144 -2.31 0.85 -4.86
N ARG A 145 -3.06 0.15 -4.02
CA ARG A 145 -3.70 0.69 -2.82
C ARG A 145 -3.14 -0.04 -1.62
N MET A 146 -2.68 0.71 -0.62
CA MET A 146 -2.23 0.18 0.66
C MET A 146 -3.00 0.90 1.76
N ALA A 147 -3.70 0.16 2.61
CA ALA A 147 -4.34 0.74 3.79
C ALA A 147 -3.69 0.20 5.06
N GLY A 148 -3.55 1.08 6.05
CA GLY A 148 -2.87 0.75 7.29
C GLY A 148 -3.07 1.80 8.36
N THR A 149 -2.47 1.56 9.51
CA THR A 149 -2.46 2.50 10.63
C THR A 149 -1.08 3.15 10.75
N VAL A 150 -1.06 4.41 11.20
CA VAL A 150 0.20 5.13 11.44
C VAL A 150 0.36 5.29 12.95
N SER A 151 1.54 4.94 13.45
CA SER A 151 1.90 5.12 14.85
C SER A 151 3.28 5.77 14.97
N ILE A 152 3.50 6.59 15.99
CA ILE A 152 4.84 7.14 16.26
C ILE A 152 5.60 6.13 17.10
N GLY A 153 6.75 5.67 16.58
CA GLY A 153 7.58 4.68 17.25
C GLY A 153 8.64 5.29 18.14
N ARG A 154 9.47 6.15 17.55
CA ARG A 154 10.56 6.88 18.21
C ARG A 154 10.61 8.30 17.65
N PRO A 155 11.17 9.28 18.38
CA PRO A 155 11.35 10.62 17.84
C PRO A 155 12.05 10.56 16.48
N GLY A 156 11.38 11.08 15.45
CA GLY A 156 11.87 11.13 14.06
C GLY A 156 11.42 9.96 13.17
N THR A 157 10.75 8.95 13.72
CA THR A 157 10.30 7.76 12.98
C THR A 157 8.86 7.38 13.34
N ALA A 158 8.00 7.44 12.34
CA ALA A 158 6.67 6.83 12.38
C ALA A 158 6.72 5.43 11.75
N TYR A 159 5.83 4.55 12.19
CA TYR A 159 5.60 3.24 11.59
C TYR A 159 4.25 3.23 10.90
N TYR A 160 4.26 2.85 9.63
CA TYR A 160 3.06 2.58 8.85
C TYR A 160 2.84 1.06 8.80
N ASP A 161 1.86 0.58 9.55
CA ASP A 161 1.49 -0.84 9.62
C ASP A 161 0.40 -1.12 8.58
N ILE A 162 0.81 -1.71 7.46
CA ILE A 162 -0.09 -2.00 6.33
C ILE A 162 -0.85 -3.28 6.63
N THR A 163 -2.17 -3.16 6.75
CA THR A 163 -3.07 -4.28 7.03
C THR A 163 -3.76 -4.79 5.78
N GLU A 164 -3.99 -3.92 4.80
CA GLU A 164 -4.66 -4.24 3.54
C GLU A 164 -3.81 -3.73 2.36
N MET A 165 -3.72 -4.54 1.31
CA MET A 165 -3.06 -4.16 0.07
C MET A 165 -3.88 -4.67 -1.11
N SER A 166 -4.01 -3.87 -2.15
CA SER A 166 -4.58 -4.31 -3.41
C SER A 166 -3.80 -3.74 -4.58
N LEU A 167 -3.63 -4.55 -5.61
CA LEU A 167 -2.93 -4.17 -6.85
C LEU A 167 -3.90 -4.41 -8.00
N ARG A 168 -4.18 -3.37 -8.79
CA ARG A 168 -5.17 -3.43 -9.88
C ARG A 168 -6.57 -3.89 -9.41
N GLY A 169 -6.95 -3.49 -8.19
CA GLY A 169 -8.21 -3.90 -7.58
C GLY A 169 -8.27 -5.35 -7.11
N ILE A 170 -7.19 -6.12 -7.24
CA ILE A 170 -7.06 -7.47 -6.68
C ILE A 170 -6.56 -7.33 -5.25
N GLU A 171 -7.37 -7.74 -4.28
CA GLU A 171 -7.00 -7.75 -2.87
C GLU A 171 -5.95 -8.83 -2.60
N ILE A 172 -4.84 -8.42 -1.97
CA ILE A 172 -3.79 -9.33 -1.56
C ILE A 172 -4.16 -9.92 -0.19
N PRO A 173 -4.15 -11.25 -0.02
CA PRO A 173 -4.44 -11.88 1.27
C PRO A 173 -3.52 -11.36 2.39
N GLY A 174 -4.07 -11.09 3.57
CA GLY A 174 -3.32 -10.52 4.71
C GLY A 174 -1.97 -11.19 5.04
N PRO A 175 -1.83 -12.53 5.01
CA PRO A 175 -0.54 -13.19 5.21
C PRO A 175 0.51 -12.81 4.16
N PHE A 176 0.08 -12.66 2.90
CA PHE A 176 0.93 -12.20 1.80
C PHE A 176 1.29 -10.73 1.94
N VAL A 177 0.37 -9.88 2.42
CA VAL A 177 0.66 -8.46 2.73
C VAL A 177 1.86 -8.36 3.68
N LYS A 178 1.84 -9.11 4.79
CA LYS A 178 2.95 -9.10 5.76
C LYS A 178 4.26 -9.64 5.18
N GLN A 179 4.20 -10.62 4.29
CA GLN A 179 5.39 -11.13 3.62
C GLN A 179 5.98 -10.10 2.66
N LEU A 180 5.13 -9.42 1.89
CA LEU A 180 5.54 -8.36 0.97
C LEU A 180 6.11 -7.17 1.73
N THR A 181 5.46 -6.71 2.80
CA THR A 181 5.98 -5.58 3.58
C THR A 181 7.30 -5.89 4.25
N LYS A 182 7.52 -7.12 4.74
CA LYS A 182 8.85 -7.57 5.23
C LYS A 182 9.94 -7.53 4.16
N GLN A 183 9.57 -7.72 2.90
CA GLN A 183 10.51 -7.65 1.77
C GLN A 183 10.73 -6.22 1.27
N MET A 184 9.89 -5.27 1.67
CA MET A 184 10.09 -3.85 1.35
C MET A 184 11.29 -3.30 2.11
N ALA A 185 12.10 -2.51 1.41
CA ALA A 185 13.31 -1.90 1.96
C ALA A 185 12.99 -1.07 3.21
N GLY A 186 13.72 -1.34 4.29
CA GLY A 186 13.61 -0.62 5.55
C GLY A 186 12.48 -1.09 6.49
N SER A 187 11.68 -2.10 6.14
CA SER A 187 10.61 -2.57 7.02
C SER A 187 11.12 -3.12 8.36
N THR A 188 10.28 -3.00 9.39
CA THR A 188 10.53 -3.62 10.70
C THR A 188 10.32 -5.15 10.64
N PRO A 189 10.84 -5.93 11.60
CA PRO A 189 10.59 -7.38 11.67
C PRO A 189 9.11 -7.78 11.66
N ASN A 190 8.24 -6.86 12.08
CA ASN A 190 6.79 -7.03 12.10
C ASN A 190 6.10 -6.66 10.79
N GLY A 191 6.83 -6.10 9.82
CA GLY A 191 6.32 -5.67 8.52
C GLY A 191 5.80 -4.23 8.48
N ALA A 192 6.02 -3.43 9.52
CA ALA A 192 5.68 -1.99 9.49
C ALA A 192 6.78 -1.19 8.79
N LEU A 193 6.39 -0.26 7.91
CA LEU A 193 7.30 0.59 7.15
C LEU A 193 7.69 1.84 7.95
N PRO A 194 8.99 2.11 8.18
CA PRO A 194 9.40 3.36 8.81
C PRO A 194 9.24 4.52 7.83
N VAL A 195 8.55 5.55 8.28
CA VAL A 195 8.40 6.83 7.58
C VAL A 195 9.11 7.90 8.42
N LYS A 196 10.01 8.65 7.78
CA LYS A 196 10.68 9.78 8.44
C LYS A 196 9.65 10.86 8.75
N VAL A 197 9.63 11.29 10.01
CA VAL A 197 8.79 12.38 10.50
C VAL A 197 9.66 13.37 11.28
N ASP A 198 9.13 14.55 11.58
CA ASP A 198 9.86 15.50 12.42
C ASP A 198 9.99 14.95 13.85
N PRO A 199 11.17 15.01 14.48
CA PRO A 199 11.38 14.54 15.85
C PRO A 199 10.51 15.21 16.92
N ALA A 200 9.95 16.40 16.64
CA ALA A 200 9.01 17.07 17.53
C ALA A 200 7.65 16.34 17.61
N VAL A 201 7.34 15.47 16.65
CA VAL A 201 6.09 14.69 16.65
C VAL A 201 6.26 13.47 17.54
N THR A 202 5.40 13.39 18.56
CA THR A 202 5.43 12.29 19.55
C THR A 202 4.20 11.39 19.44
N ASP A 203 3.09 11.89 18.89
CA ASP A 203 1.87 11.10 18.68
C ASP A 203 1.11 11.60 17.44
N VAL A 204 0.27 10.75 16.85
CA VAL A 204 -0.49 11.01 15.63
C VAL A 204 -1.90 10.46 15.75
N LYS A 205 -2.90 11.23 15.30
CA LYS A 205 -4.26 10.72 15.10
C LYS A 205 -4.77 11.03 13.71
N VAL A 206 -5.33 10.03 13.05
CA VAL A 206 -5.87 10.14 11.70
C VAL A 206 -7.39 10.26 11.78
N HIS A 207 -7.92 11.33 11.21
CA HIS A 207 -9.34 11.54 11.03
C HIS A 207 -9.66 11.69 9.54
N THR A 208 -10.93 11.46 9.19
CA THR A 208 -11.40 11.54 7.79
C THR A 208 -11.09 12.88 7.10
N THR A 209 -11.06 13.99 7.85
CA THR A 209 -10.83 15.34 7.31
C THR A 209 -9.40 15.85 7.52
N GLY A 210 -8.56 15.12 8.25
CA GLY A 210 -7.21 15.59 8.56
C GLY A 210 -6.44 14.71 9.54
N VAL A 211 -5.13 14.90 9.57
CA VAL A 211 -4.22 14.22 10.50
C VAL A 211 -3.77 15.21 11.57
N VAL A 212 -3.95 14.85 12.84
CA VAL A 212 -3.46 15.64 13.97
C VAL A 212 -2.11 15.09 14.41
N LEU A 213 -1.09 15.94 14.40
CA LEU A 213 0.23 15.63 14.92
C LEU A 213 0.40 16.31 16.28
N TYR A 214 0.82 15.55 17.29
CA TYR A 214 0.98 16.03 18.65
C TYR A 214 2.47 16.15 19.02
N LYS A 215 2.78 17.22 19.75
CA LYS A 215 4.11 17.45 20.33
C LYS A 215 4.40 16.55 21.54
N ARG A 216 3.35 16.09 22.24
CA ARG A 216 3.44 15.26 23.45
C ARG A 216 2.55 14.02 23.30
N ALA A 217 3.02 12.89 23.80
CA ALA A 217 2.22 11.67 23.86
C ALA A 217 0.96 11.92 24.69
N ARG A 218 -0.21 11.56 24.16
CA ARG A 218 -1.43 11.56 24.95
C ARG A 218 -1.40 10.35 25.88
N ARG A 219 -1.80 10.53 27.15
CA ARG A 219 -2.20 9.38 27.96
C ARG A 219 -3.53 8.89 27.39
N SER A 220 -3.56 7.67 26.88
CA SER A 220 -4.83 6.99 26.60
C SER A 220 -5.63 6.93 27.91
N PRO A 221 -6.93 7.27 27.91
CA PRO A 221 -7.79 7.08 29.06
C PRO A 221 -7.95 5.60 29.41
#